data_AF-A0A2V9QSJ9-F1
#
_entry.id   AF-A0A2V9QSJ9-F1
#
_cell.length_a   1.000
_cell.length_b   1.000
_cell.length_c   1.000
_cell.angle_alpha   90.00
_cell.angle_beta   90.00
_cell.angle_gamma   90.00
#
_symmetry.space_group_name_H-M   'P 1'
#
loop_
_entity.id
_entity.type
_entity.pdbx_description
1 polymer ?
#
loop_
_entity_poly.entity_id
_entity_poly.type
_entity_poly.pdbx_seq_one_letter_code
_entity_poly.pdbx_strand_id
1 'polypeptide(L)' 'KFDGQIFGAYLFLYGVARFLLEFLRDDPGRGSVFGGVLSGTQLIAIGLVLTGGIIWYLRPTPKVVLATAAR' A
#
# COMPACT_ATOMS: atom_id res chain seq x y z
N LYS A 1 -3.90 -11.97 -16.96
CA LYS A 1 -4.73 -11.43 -15.86
C LYS A 1 -3.78 -10.74 -14.88
N PHE A 2 -4.17 -9.68 -14.18
CA PHE A 2 -3.24 -8.92 -13.35
C PHE A 2 -2.76 -9.76 -12.15
N ASP A 3 -1.48 -10.15 -12.13
CA ASP A 3 -0.91 -11.03 -11.11
C ASP A 3 -0.39 -10.19 -9.93
N GLY A 4 -1.27 -9.89 -8.98
CA GLY A 4 -0.94 -9.15 -7.76
C GLY A 4 -0.77 -7.63 -7.93
N GLN A 5 -0.78 -7.11 -9.17
CA GLN A 5 -0.61 -5.68 -9.47
C GLN A 5 -1.70 -4.82 -8.81
N ILE A 6 -2.97 -5.13 -9.09
CA ILE A 6 -4.10 -4.35 -8.56
C ILE A 6 -4.12 -4.39 -7.04
N PHE A 7 -3.89 -5.57 -6.45
CA PHE A 7 -3.88 -5.74 -5.00
C PHE A 7 -2.72 -5.00 -4.33
N GLY A 8 -1.49 -5.13 -4.86
CA GLY A 8 -0.33 -4.41 -4.35
C GLY A 8 -0.46 -2.89 -4.44
N ALA A 9 -0.94 -2.38 -5.59
CA ALA A 9 -1.22 -0.95 -5.76
C ALA A 9 -2.29 -0.45 -4.78
N TYR A 10 -3.37 -1.21 -4.61
CA TYR A 10 -4.43 -0.86 -3.67
C TYR A 10 -3.89 -0.75 -2.24
N LEU A 11 -3.17 -1.76 -1.75
CA LEU A 11 -2.60 -1.75 -0.40
C LEU A 11 -1.62 -0.59 -0.20
N PHE A 12 -0.75 -0.34 -1.18
CA PHE A 12 0.22 0.75 -1.12
C PHE A 12 -0.47 2.11 -1.06
N LEU A 13 -1.35 2.41 -2.02
CA LEU A 13 -2.03 3.70 -2.11
C LEU A 13 -2.97 3.93 -0.92
N TYR A 14 -3.72 2.90 -0.52
CA TYR A 14 -4.61 2.99 0.63
C TYR A 14 -3.83 3.18 1.93
N GLY A 15 -2.71 2.48 2.12
CA GLY A 15 -1.83 2.66 3.27
C GLY A 15 -1.30 4.10 3.38
N VAL A 16 -0.80 4.66 2.27
CA VAL A 16 -0.33 6.07 2.23
C VAL A 16 -1.46 7.03 2.58
N ALA A 17 -2.61 6.92 1.90
CA ALA A 17 -3.75 7.78 2.15
C ALA A 17 -4.25 7.67 3.60
N ARG A 18 -4.29 6.46 4.16
CA ARG A 18 -4.76 6.21 5.53
C ARG A 18 -3.81 6.81 6.56
N PHE A 19 -2.49 6.70 6.36
CA PHE A 19 -1.50 7.31 7.23
C PHE A 19 -1.67 8.82 7.27
N LEU A 20 -1.77 9.46 6.10
CA LEU A 20 -1.95 10.90 5.99
C LEU A 20 -3.28 11.36 6.61
N LEU A 21 -4.39 10.68 6.30
CA LEU A 21 -5.69 10.99 6.90
C LEU A 21 -5.63 10.95 8.43
N GLU A 22 -4.97 9.95 9.00
CA GLU A 22 -4.85 9.84 10.45
C GLU A 22 -3.91 10.90 11.04
N PHE A 23 -2.86 11.28 10.32
CA PHE A 23 -1.98 12.38 10.70
C PHE A 23 -2.71 13.73 10.69
N LEU A 24 -3.53 14.00 9.67
CA LEU A 24 -4.32 15.23 9.56
C LEU A 24 -5.51 15.26 10.54
N ARG A 25 -5.98 14.10 11.00
CA ARG A 25 -7.12 13.99 11.92
C ARG A 25 -6.80 14.53 13.32
N ASP A 26 -5.53 14.52 13.71
CA ASP A 26 -4.98 15.06 14.97
C ASP A 26 -5.93 14.91 16.17
N ASP A 27 -6.34 13.66 16.43
CA ASP A 27 -7.28 13.25 17.49
C ASP A 27 -6.49 12.64 18.67
N PRO A 28 -6.00 13.45 19.63
CA PRO A 28 -4.99 13.02 20.59
C PRO A 28 -5.60 12.09 21.65
N GLY A 29 -4.85 11.04 22.01
CA GLY A 29 -5.22 10.14 23.11
C GLY A 29 -6.03 8.90 22.71
N ARG A 30 -6.35 8.73 21.42
CA ARG A 30 -7.08 7.54 20.95
C ARG A 30 -6.16 6.55 20.24
N GLY A 31 -5.98 5.37 20.85
CA GLY A 31 -5.32 4.22 20.21
C GLY A 31 -3.85 4.46 19.86
N SER A 32 -3.14 5.27 20.64
CA SER A 32 -1.71 5.52 20.46
C SER A 32 -0.85 4.30 20.81
N VAL A 33 0.23 4.10 20.06
CA VAL A 33 1.31 3.15 20.29
C VAL A 33 2.62 3.91 20.52
N PHE A 34 3.64 3.22 21.06
CA PHE A 34 4.98 3.79 21.33
C PHE A 34 4.95 5.09 22.16
N GLY A 35 4.13 5.14 23.21
CA GLY A 35 4.09 6.29 24.12
C GLY A 35 3.52 7.57 23.51
N GLY A 36 2.71 7.47 22.44
CA GLY A 36 2.07 8.63 21.80
C GLY A 36 2.65 9.04 20.45
N VAL A 37 3.74 8.40 20.02
CA VAL A 37 4.45 8.76 18.78
C VAL A 37 3.66 8.41 17.51
N LEU A 38 2.89 7.32 17.55
CA LEU A 38 2.09 6.84 16.41
C LEU A 38 0.72 6.39 16.91
N SER A 39 -0.32 6.47 16.07
CA SER A 39 -1.59 5.79 16.33
C SER A 39 -1.54 4.34 15.83
N GLY A 40 -2.37 3.46 16.39
CA GLY A 40 -2.49 2.07 15.96
C GLY A 40 -2.92 1.97 14.50
N THR A 41 -3.76 2.91 14.05
CA THR A 41 -4.13 3.05 12.63
C THR A 41 -2.92 3.40 11.75
N GLN A 42 -2.03 4.29 12.20
CA GLN A 42 -0.80 4.63 11.47
C GLN A 42 0.14 3.42 11.40
N LEU A 43 0.25 2.62 12.45
CA LEU A 43 1.04 1.38 12.43
C LEU A 43 0.51 0.37 11.41
N ILE A 44 -0.81 0.18 11.35
CA ILE A 44 -1.46 -0.67 10.35
C ILE A 44 -1.21 -0.10 8.93
N ALA A 45 -1.33 1.21 8.77
CA ALA A 45 -1.09 1.89 7.50
C ALA A 45 0.34 1.66 6.98
N ILE A 46 1.35 1.71 7.86
CA ILE A 46 2.74 1.36 7.51
C ILE A 46 2.83 -0.08 7.00
N GLY A 47 2.18 -1.03 7.69
CA GLY A 47 2.15 -2.44 7.25
C GLY A 47 1.53 -2.62 5.86
N LEU A 48 0.47 -1.87 5.55
CA LEU A 48 -0.18 -1.88 4.23
C LEU A 48 0.75 -1.33 3.14
N VAL A 49 1.47 -0.24 3.40
CA VAL A 49 2.45 0.35 2.47
C VAL A 49 3.57 -0.66 2.18
N LEU A 50 4.15 -1.26 3.22
CA LEU A 50 5.25 -2.22 3.06
C LEU A 50 4.79 -3.46 2.29
N THR A 51 3.64 -4.04 2.67
CA THR A 51 3.11 -5.24 2.01
C THR A 51 2.73 -4.95 0.56
N GLY A 52 2.05 -3.84 0.29
CA GLY A 52 1.71 -3.40 -1.06
C GLY A 52 2.95 -3.16 -1.92
N GLY A 53 3.96 -2.49 -1.36
CA GLY A 53 5.24 -2.24 -2.02
C GLY A 53 6.03 -3.51 -2.33
N ILE A 54 6.07 -4.49 -1.41
CA ILE A 54 6.71 -5.79 -1.62
C ILE A 54 6.01 -6.57 -2.72
N ILE A 55 4.67 -6.66 -2.68
CA ILE A 55 3.88 -7.33 -3.72
C ILE A 55 4.11 -6.66 -5.08
N TRP A 56 4.14 -5.32 -5.09
CA TRP A 56 4.41 -4.55 -6.28
C TRP A 56 5.83 -4.82 -6.80
N TYR A 57 6.85 -4.85 -5.94
CA TYR A 57 8.23 -5.07 -6.36
C TYR A 57 8.49 -6.51 -6.85
N LEU A 58 7.96 -7.52 -6.16
CA LEU A 58 8.18 -8.94 -6.45
C LEU A 58 7.27 -9.49 -7.57
N ARG A 59 6.39 -8.65 -8.14
CA ARG A 59 5.46 -9.11 -9.16
C ARG A 59 6.19 -9.57 -10.43
N PRO A 60 5.75 -10.66 -11.07
CA PRO A 60 6.17 -10.97 -12.43
C PRO A 60 5.77 -9.81 -13.36
N THR A 61 6.70 -9.35 -14.18
CA THR A 61 6.38 -8.39 -15.24
C THR A 61 5.34 -9.03 -16.15
N PRO A 62 4.25 -8.32 -16.54
CA PRO A 62 3.34 -8.85 -17.53
C PRO A 62 4.15 -9.26 -18.76
N LYS A 63 4.02 -10.51 -19.21
CA LYS A 63 4.51 -10.88 -20.53
C LYS A 63 3.71 -10.03 -21.51
N VAL A 64 4.31 -8.96 -22.00
CA VAL A 64 3.79 -8.23 -23.15
C VAL A 64 3.88 -9.22 -24.28
N VAL A 65 2.77 -9.92 -24.54
CA VAL A 65 2.63 -10.67 -25.78
C VAL A 65 2.60 -9.58 -26.85
N LEU A 66 3.77 -9.30 -27.42
CA LEU A 66 3.86 -8.59 -28.68
C LEU A 66 3.03 -9.45 -29.63
N ALA A 67 1.78 -9.05 -29.86
CA ALA A 67 0.98 -9.62 -30.91
C ALA A 67 1.83 -9.47 -32.16
N THR A 68 2.32 -10.61 -32.64
CA THR A 68 3.13 -10.72 -33.84
C THR A 68 2.51 -9.78 -34.86
N ALA A 69 3.25 -8.74 -35.21
CA ALA A 69 3.02 -7.95 -36.40
C ALA A 69 3.28 -8.89 -37.59
N ALA A 70 2.34 -9.81 -37.80
CA ALA A 70 2.20 -10.64 -38.97
C ALA A 70 0.91 -10.18 -39.63
N ARG A 71 1.05 -9.12 -40.41
CA ARG A 71 0.29 -8.87 -41.64
C ARG A 71 1.05 -7.86 -42.47
#